data_AF-A0AAT9HX51-F1
#
_entry.id   AF-A0AAT9HX51-F1
#
_cell.length_a   1.000
_cell.length_b   1.000
_cell.length_c   1.000
_cell.angle_alpha   90.00
_cell.angle_beta   90.00
_cell.angle_gamma   90.00
#
_symmetry.space_group_name_H-M   'P 1'
#
loop_
_entity.id
_entity.type
_entity.pdbx_description
1 polymer ?
#
loop_
_entity_poly.entity_id
_entity_poly.type
_entity_poly.pdbx_seq_one_letter_code
_entity_poly.pdbx_strand_id
1 'polypeptide(L)' 'MALRILVKLTELETDPLGFRTTALVSRPDRRRLRVRDCRVVYTIDGGELTVWAVHVGHRSTV' A
#
# COMPACT_ATOMS: atom_id res chain seq x y z
N MET A 1 4.23 -0.27 15.01
CA MET A 1 3.42 -0.39 13.77
C MET A 1 3.45 0.88 12.93
N ALA A 2 3.10 2.04 13.51
CA ALA A 2 2.99 3.31 12.78
C ALA A 2 4.27 3.75 12.03
N LEU A 3 5.44 3.75 12.68
CA LEU A 3 6.69 4.20 12.04
C LEU A 3 7.08 3.35 10.82
N ARG A 4 6.81 2.04 10.84
CA ARG A 4 7.09 1.16 9.70
C ARG A 4 6.16 1.43 8.52
N ILE A 5 4.90 1.78 8.81
CA ILE A 5 3.95 2.19 7.78
C ILE A 5 4.43 3.51 7.17
N LEU A 6 4.82 4.48 8.00
CA LEU A 6 5.38 5.76 7.53
C LEU A 6 6.60 5.57 6.61
N VAL A 7 7.60 4.78 7.03
CA VAL A 7 8.79 4.48 6.21
C VAL A 7 8.40 3.83 4.88
N LYS A 8 7.42 2.93 4.89
CA LYS A 8 6.95 2.29 3.65
C LYS A 8 6.16 3.24 2.76
N LEU A 9 5.48 4.23 3.33
CA LEU A 9 4.80 5.27 2.56
C LEU A 9 5.80 6.23 1.90
N THR A 10 6.87 6.63 2.58
CA THR A 10 7.93 7.47 1.98
C THR A 10 8.68 6.75 0.86
N GLU A 11 8.92 5.45 1.01
CA GLU A 11 9.48 4.63 -0.08
C GLU A 11 8.51 4.52 -1.26
N LEU A 12 7.21 4.37 -0.98
CA LEU A 12 6.16 4.30 -2.01
C LEU A 12 6.00 5.62 -2.77
N GLU A 13 6.15 6.76 -2.09
CA GLU A 13 6.15 8.08 -2.71
C GLU A 13 7.33 8.26 -3.67
N THR A 14 8.50 7.75 -3.30
CA THR A 14 9.71 7.82 -4.12
C THR A 14 9.63 6.91 -5.35
N ASP A 15 9.12 5.69 -5.18
CA ASP A 15 8.91 4.74 -6.28
C ASP A 15 7.61 3.94 -6.07
N PRO A 16 6.49 4.40 -6.66
CA PRO A 16 5.18 3.77 -6.52
C PRO A 16 5.09 2.36 -7.13
N LEU A 17 6.05 1.95 -7.96
CA LEU A 17 6.03 0.69 -8.70
C LEU A 17 7.19 -0.26 -8.33
N GLY A 18 8.27 0.25 -7.74
CA GLY A 18 9.51 -0.50 -7.48
C GLY A 18 9.46 -1.47 -6.30
N PHE A 19 8.46 -1.36 -5.43
CA PHE A 19 8.31 -2.27 -4.31
C PHE A 19 7.31 -3.38 -4.60
N ARG A 20 7.47 -4.51 -3.87
CA ARG A 20 6.66 -5.75 -3.80
C ARG A 20 5.15 -5.50 -3.70
N THR A 21 4.61 -4.88 -4.73
CA THR A 21 3.25 -4.41 -4.88
C THR A 21 2.61 -5.30 -5.93
N THR A 22 1.37 -5.67 -5.69
CA THR A 22 0.64 -6.54 -6.60
C THR A 22 -0.60 -5.81 -7.04
N ALA A 23 -0.82 -5.73 -8.36
CA ALA A 23 -2.09 -5.27 -8.90
C ALA A 23 -3.21 -6.20 -8.39
N LEU A 24 -4.36 -5.63 -8.03
CA LEU A 24 -5.51 -6.44 -7.64
C LEU A 24 -6.15 -7.03 -8.89
N VAL A 25 -6.38 -8.34 -8.90
CA VAL A 25 -6.86 -9.09 -10.07
C VAL A 25 -8.19 -8.53 -10.61
N SER A 26 -9.10 -8.11 -9.72
CA SER A 26 -10.41 -7.56 -10.11
C SER A 26 -10.42 -6.05 -10.36
N ARG A 27 -9.34 -5.34 -10.02
CA ARG A 27 -9.21 -3.88 -10.11
C ARG A 27 -7.76 -3.51 -10.43
N PRO A 28 -7.34 -3.61 -11.71
CA PRO A 28 -5.93 -3.48 -12.10
C PRO A 28 -5.36 -2.07 -11.91
N ASP A 29 -6.23 -1.06 -11.80
CA ASP A 29 -5.94 0.31 -11.38
C ASP A 29 -5.44 0.39 -9.92
N ARG A 30 -5.76 -0.63 -9.11
CA ARG A 30 -5.41 -0.70 -7.69
C ARG A 30 -4.25 -1.65 -7.44
N ARG A 31 -3.37 -1.22 -6.55
CA ARG A 31 -2.21 -1.99 -6.10
C ARG A 31 -2.28 -2.22 -4.59
N ARG A 32 -1.73 -3.35 -4.15
CA ARG A 32 -1.64 -3.73 -2.74
C ARG A 32 -0.18 -3.76 -2.29
N LEU A 33 0.12 -3.01 -1.24
CA LEU A 33 1.39 -3.06 -0.52
C LEU A 33 1.23 -3.87 0.78
N ARG A 34 2.13 -4.83 1.00
CA ARG A 34 2.18 -5.59 2.24
C ARG A 34 3.18 -4.98 3.21
N VAL A 35 2.69 -4.42 4.32
CA VAL A 35 3.52 -3.89 5.40
C VAL A 35 3.44 -4.83 6.59
N ARG A 36 4.15 -5.95 6.49
CA ARG A 36 4.24 -7.04 7.49
C ARG A 36 2.87 -7.60 7.92
N ASP A 37 2.20 -6.89 8.81
CA ASP A 37 0.95 -7.25 9.50
C ASP A 37 -0.23 -6.41 8.95
N CYS A 38 0.04 -5.35 8.20
CA CYS A 38 -0.91 -4.43 7.59
C CYS A 38 -0.94 -4.58 6.06
N ARG A 39 -2.06 -4.22 5.43
CA ARG A 39 -2.21 -4.15 3.97
C ARG A 39 -2.68 -2.75 3.58
N VAL A 40 -1.93 -2.08 2.72
CA VAL A 40 -2.28 -0.77 2.16
C VAL A 40 -2.72 -0.96 0.71
N VAL A 41 -3.80 -0.30 0.30
CA VAL A 41 -4.25 -0.27 -1.10
C VAL A 41 -4.02 1.13 -1.65
N TYR A 42 -3.53 1.25 -2.87
CA TYR A 42 -3.29 2.55 -3.48
C TYR A 42 -3.56 2.51 -4.97
N THR A 43 -3.76 3.68 -5.55
CA THR A 43 -3.89 3.92 -6.98
C THR A 43 -2.85 4.96 -7.40
N ILE A 44 -2.45 4.91 -8.67
CA ILE A 44 -1.65 5.95 -9.30
C ILE A 44 -2.49 6.46 -10.47
N ASP A 45 -2.90 7.72 -10.41
CA ASP A 45 -3.71 8.34 -11.45
C ASP A 45 -2.99 9.59 -11.96
N GLY A 46 -2.68 9.66 -13.26
CA GLY A 46 -1.96 10.81 -13.83
C GLY A 46 -0.58 11.13 -13.22
N GLY A 47 0.03 10.21 -12.46
CA GLY A 47 1.27 10.45 -11.70
C GLY A 47 1.06 10.86 -10.25
N GLU A 48 -0.18 11.11 -9.83
CA GLU A 48 -0.56 11.37 -8.45
C GLU A 48 -0.78 10.04 -7.70
N LEU A 49 -0.10 9.89 -6.57
CA LEU A 49 -0.22 8.73 -5.70
C LEU A 49 -1.36 8.94 -4.71
N THR A 50 -2.48 8.24 -4.88
CA THR A 50 -3.57 8.23 -3.90
C THR A 50 -3.53 6.96 -3.06
N VAL A 51 -3.25 7.10 -1.76
CA VAL A 51 -3.15 5.97 -0.83
C VAL A 51 -4.43 5.81 -0.01
N TRP A 52 -5.05 4.63 -0.09
CA TRP A 52 -6.21 4.23 0.70
C TRP A 52 -5.80 3.17 1.74
N ALA A 53 -5.70 3.57 3.00
CA ALA A 53 -5.48 2.62 4.09
C ALA A 53 -6.77 1.85 4.41
N VAL A 54 -7.06 0.78 3.64
CA VAL A 54 -8.31 -0.02 3.77
C VAL A 54 -8.34 -0.86 5.05
N HIS A 55 -7.18 -1.29 5.57
CA HIS A 55 -7.13 -2.06 6.81
C HIS A 55 -5.76 -1.96 7.50
N VAL A 56 -5.74 -1.37 8.70
CA VAL A 56 -4.57 -1.30 9.57
C VAL A 56 -4.87 -2.10 10.84
N GLY A 57 -4.47 -3.36 10.89
CA GLY A 57 -4.72 -4.23 12.03
C GLY A 57 -3.82 -5.46 12.01
N HIS A 58 -3.47 -6.00 13.18
CA HIS A 58 -2.71 -7.24 13.29
C HIS A 58 -3.60 -8.41 12.86
N ARG A 59 -3.03 -9.47 12.22
CA ARG A 59 -3.82 -10.62 11.74
C ARG A 59 -4.62 -11.34 12.83
N SER A 60 -4.28 -11.12 14.10
CA SER A 60 -4.94 -11.74 15.25
C SER A 60 -6.09 -10.90 15.82
N THR A 61 -6.39 -9.76 15.21
CA THR A 61 -7.43 -8.81 15.66
C THR A 61 -8.49 -8.55 14.59
N VAL A 62 -8.40 -9.24 13.45
CA VAL A 62 -9.34 -9.19 12.31
C VAL A 62 -9.88 -10.57 12.06
#